data_AF-A0A257AF61-F1
#
_entry.id   AF-A0A257AF61-F1
#
_cell.length_a   1.000
_cell.length_b   1.000
_cell.length_c   1.000
_cell.angle_alpha   90.00
_cell.angle_beta   90.00
_cell.angle_gamma   90.00
#
_symmetry.space_group_name_H-M   'P 1'
#
loop_
_entity.id
_entity.type
_entity.pdbx_description
1 polymer ?
#
loop_
_entity_poly.entity_id
_entity_poly.type
_entity_poly.pdbx_seq_one_letter_code
_entity_poly.pdbx_strand_id
1 'polypeptide(L)' 'MIGARALQLAMGAPPLLEIPEGMSDPIEIALYEFENGAIPITVVRKYPSGRKELV' A
#
# COMPACT_ATOMS: atom_id res chain seq x y z
N MET A 1 5.02 -4.50 -0.62
CA MET A 1 3.87 -3.60 -0.86
C MET A 1 3.67 -2.64 0.31
N ILE A 2 3.58 -3.14 1.56
CA ILE A 2 3.36 -2.32 2.76
C ILE A 2 4.35 -1.16 2.91
N GLY A 3 5.67 -1.39 2.79
CA GLY A 3 6.65 -0.31 2.96
C GLY A 3 6.53 0.84 1.94
N ALA A 4 6.16 0.55 0.70
CA ALA A 4 5.92 1.59 -0.31
C ALA A 4 4.65 2.39 0.01
N ARG A 5 3.61 1.74 0.55
CA ARG A 5 2.38 2.40 0.98
C ARG A 5 2.59 3.24 2.24
N ALA A 6 3.34 2.74 3.22
CA ALA A 6 3.71 3.48 4.43
C ALA A 6 4.47 4.77 4.07
N LEU A 7 5.37 4.71 3.07
CA LEU A 7 6.05 5.91 2.58
C LEU A 7 5.07 6.92 1.97
N GLN A 8 4.09 6.48 1.17
CA GLN A 8 3.07 7.37 0.61
C GLN A 8 2.27 8.08 1.72
N LEU A 9 1.86 7.33 2.75
CA LEU A 9 1.14 7.86 3.91
C LEU A 9 2.00 8.86 4.70
N ALA A 10 3.28 8.55 4.91
CA ALA A 10 4.24 9.45 5.55
C ALA A 10 4.46 10.75 4.74
N MET A 11 4.30 10.69 3.43
CA MET A 11 4.33 11.86 2.53
C MET A 11 3.01 12.65 2.51
N GLY A 12 2.03 12.29 3.34
CA GLY A 12 0.73 12.97 3.43
C GLY A 12 -0.30 12.50 2.41
N ALA A 13 -0.09 11.35 1.76
CA ALA A 13 -1.14 10.74 0.96
C ALA A 13 -2.32 10.31 1.85
N PRO A 14 -3.57 10.52 1.42
CA PRO A 14 -4.73 10.12 2.21
C PRO A 14 -4.84 8.58 2.29
N PRO A 15 -5.26 8.04 3.45
CA PRO A 15 -5.69 6.65 3.54
C PRO A 15 -6.97 6.42 2.71
N LEU A 16 -7.14 5.20 2.19
CA LEU A 16 -8.33 4.79 1.44
C LEU A 16 -9.45 4.24 2.33
N LEU A 17 -9.11 3.76 3.52
CA LEU A 17 -10.07 3.29 4.51
C LEU A 17 -10.20 4.31 5.64
N GLU A 18 -11.35 4.26 6.31
CA GLU A 18 -11.54 4.98 7.57
C GLU A 18 -10.63 4.39 8.64
N ILE A 19 -9.68 5.22 9.09
CA ILE A 19 -8.71 4.85 10.11
C ILE A 19 -9.38 5.01 11.49
N PRO A 20 -9.34 3.99 12.37
CA PRO A 20 -9.86 4.12 13.72
C PRO A 20 -9.13 5.21 14.51
N GLU A 21 -9.87 5.90 15.39
CA GLU A 21 -9.32 6.98 16.21
C GLU A 21 -8.13 6.50 17.05
N GLY A 22 -6.97 7.15 16.87
CA GLY A 22 -5.73 6.85 17.57
C GLY A 22 -4.63 6.22 16.71
N MET A 23 -4.95 5.70 15.53
CA MET A 23 -3.96 5.15 14.61
C MET A 23 -3.39 6.28 13.73
N SER A 24 -2.15 6.67 14.01
CA SER A 24 -1.44 7.75 13.29
C SER A 24 -0.12 7.30 12.67
N ASP A 25 0.34 6.08 12.98
CA ASP A 25 1.57 5.55 12.41
C ASP A 25 1.34 5.10 10.94
N PRO A 26 2.12 5.62 9.97
CA PRO A 26 1.98 5.26 8.57
C PRO A 26 2.13 3.75 8.28
N ILE A 27 2.90 3.03 9.11
CA ILE A 27 3.10 1.58 8.92
C ILE A 27 1.84 0.83 9.38
N GLU A 28 1.30 1.16 10.54
CA GLU A 28 0.04 0.59 11.03
C GLU A 28 -1.12 0.84 10.06
N ILE A 29 -1.24 2.06 9.53
CA ILE A 29 -2.25 2.41 8.53
C ILE A 29 -2.08 1.58 7.24
N ALA A 30 -0.83 1.45 6.75
CA ALA A 30 -0.55 0.63 5.57
C ALA A 30 -0.85 -0.87 5.81
N LEU A 31 -0.63 -1.36 7.04
CA LEU A 31 -0.95 -2.73 7.42
C LEU A 31 -2.46 -2.95 7.45
N TYR A 32 -3.20 -2.01 8.03
CA TYR A 32 -4.66 -2.03 8.08
C TYR A 32 -5.28 -2.02 6.68
N GLU A 33 -4.78 -1.16 5.77
CA GLU A 33 -5.20 -1.18 4.36
C GLU A 33 -4.84 -2.50 3.65
N PHE A 34 -3.72 -3.12 4.00
CA PHE A 34 -3.31 -4.41 3.43
C PHE A 34 -4.23 -5.55 3.86
N GLU A 35 -4.53 -5.65 5.16
CA GLU A 35 -5.40 -6.69 5.73
C GLU A 35 -6.83 -6.61 5.19
N ASN A 36 -7.30 -5.39 4.90
CA ASN A 36 -8.61 -5.14 4.28
C ASN A 36 -8.57 -5.20 2.73
N GLY A 37 -7.43 -5.51 2.12
CA GLY A 37 -7.29 -5.63 0.66
C GLY A 37 -7.44 -4.31 -0.11
N ALA A 38 -7.28 -3.17 0.56
CA ALA A 38 -7.50 -1.83 0.02
C ALA A 38 -6.19 -1.11 -0.38
N ILE A 39 -5.05 -1.80 -0.45
CA ILE A 39 -3.79 -1.16 -0.84
C ILE A 39 -3.84 -0.71 -2.31
N PRO A 40 -3.63 0.58 -2.62
CA PRO A 40 -3.66 1.11 -3.97
C PRO A 40 -2.31 0.97 -4.68
N ILE A 41 -1.77 -0.25 -4.74
CA ILE A 41 -0.49 -0.53 -5.40
C ILE A 41 -0.65 -1.74 -6.31
N THR A 42 -0.31 -1.57 -7.58
CA THR A 42 -0.17 -2.66 -8.55
C THR A 42 1.30 -3.04 -8.69
N VAL A 43 1.61 -4.32 -8.61
CA VAL A 43 2.93 -4.89 -8.81
C VAL A 43 3.11 -5.24 -10.28
N VAL A 44 4.11 -4.63 -10.92
CA VAL A 44 4.52 -5.01 -12.28
C VAL A 44 5.66 -6.01 -12.20
N ARG A 45 5.38 -7.28 -12.48
CA ARG A 45 6.39 -8.33 -12.59
C ARG A 45 6.97 -8.35 -14.00
N LYS A 46 8.29 -8.20 -14.12
CA LYS A 46 9.02 -8.30 -15.39
C LYS A 46 9.77 -9.62 -15.42
N TYR A 47 9.45 -10.47 -16.40
CA TYR A 47 10.15 -11.75 -16.60
C TYR A 47 11.36 -11.57 -17.52
N PRO A 48 12.39 -12.45 -17.42
CA PRO A 48 13.55 -12.42 -18.32
C PRO A 48 13.18 -12.53 -19.81
N SER A 49 12.01 -13.09 -20.13
CA SER A 49 11.45 -13.16 -21.47
C SER A 49 10.89 -11.85 -22.02
N GLY A 50 10.95 -10.75 -21.26
CA GLY A 50 10.37 -9.45 -21.62
C GLY A 50 8.87 -9.32 -21.36
N ARG A 51 8.20 -10.40 -20.93
CA ARG A 51 6.78 -10.39 -20.54
C ARG A 51 6.58 -9.57 -19.26
N LYS A 52 5.51 -8.78 -19.22
CA LYS A 52 5.05 -8.05 -18.04
C LYS A 52 3.75 -8.66 -17.53
N GLU A 53 3.66 -8.85 -16.22
CA GLU A 53 2.43 -9.26 -15.52
C GLU A 53 2.07 -8.19 -14.50
N LEU A 54 0.79 -7.83 -14.43
CA LEU A 54 0.24 -6.88 -13.45
C LEU A 54 -0.48 -7.71 -12.38
N VAL A 55 -0.09 -7.52 -11.11
CA VAL A 55 -0.66 -8.20 -9.93
C VAL A 55 -1.09 -7.17 -8.91
#